data_AF-A0A9Q2LAZ5-F1
#
_entry.id   AF-A0A9Q2LAZ5-F1
#
_cell.length_a   1.000
_cell.length_b   1.000
_cell.length_c   1.000
_cell.angle_alpha   90.00
_cell.angle_beta   90.00
_cell.angle_gamma   90.00
#
_symmetry.space_group_name_H-M   'P 1'
#
loop_
_entity.id
_entity.type
_entity.pdbx_description
1 polymer ?
#
loop_
_entity_poly.entity_id
_entity_poly.type
_entity_poly.pdbx_seq_one_letter_code
_entity_poly.pdbx_strand_id
1 'polypeptide(L)'
;MNVGIKGFGAYAPEKVVENAYFESFLETSDEWISKMTGIKERRWADEDEETSDLAYQASVKAINDAGIEPTDIDMIIVATSTGDFPFPTVANILQDRLGIGKVASMDQLAACSGFMYAMINAKQFVQSGDYKNILVVGADKLSKITDYTDRSTAILFGDGAGAVVIGEVSEGRGILSYELGSDGSGGEYLYLNPENGKIFMNGREVFKFAVRIMGEASNNAVAKANLEPNDIDMFVPHQANIRIMESARERLGIPKEKMSVSVDKFGNTSAASIPLSIAQELENGKIKDDDVLVLVGFGGGLTWGAVTIRWGK
;
A
#
# COMPACT_ATOMS: atom_id res chain seq x y z
N MET A 1 -25.98 -3.16 -1.20
CA MET A 1 -24.97 -2.61 -2.14
C MET A 1 -23.65 -3.27 -1.83
N ASN A 2 -23.05 -3.94 -2.82
CA ASN A 2 -21.72 -4.51 -2.70
C ASN A 2 -20.73 -3.51 -3.27
N VAL A 3 -19.70 -3.17 -2.52
CA VAL A 3 -18.72 -2.14 -2.92
C VAL A 3 -17.34 -2.78 -2.97
N GLY A 4 -16.67 -2.65 -4.10
CA GLY A 4 -15.43 -3.34 -4.40
C GLY A 4 -14.55 -2.59 -5.39
N ILE A 5 -13.56 -3.31 -5.93
CA ILE A 5 -12.62 -2.78 -6.91
C ILE A 5 -13.20 -3.01 -8.31
N LYS A 6 -13.54 -1.93 -9.02
CA LYS A 6 -14.00 -1.95 -10.41
C LYS A 6 -12.85 -1.97 -11.41
N GLY A 7 -11.70 -1.41 -11.02
CA GLY A 7 -10.48 -1.44 -11.82
C GLY A 7 -9.25 -1.19 -10.96
N PHE A 8 -8.11 -1.69 -11.43
CA PHE A 8 -6.86 -1.71 -10.70
C PHE A 8 -5.68 -1.29 -11.59
N GLY A 9 -4.70 -0.59 -11.02
CA GLY A 9 -3.49 -0.19 -11.70
C GLY A 9 -2.33 -0.02 -10.73
N ALA A 10 -1.10 -0.27 -11.19
CA ALA A 10 0.10 -0.01 -10.39
C ALA A 10 1.26 0.45 -11.27
N TYR A 11 2.20 1.16 -10.64
CA TYR A 11 3.39 1.68 -11.25
C TYR A 11 4.54 1.69 -10.25
N ALA A 12 5.70 1.18 -10.68
CA ALA A 12 6.96 1.39 -9.99
C ALA A 12 7.93 2.03 -11.00
N PRO A 13 8.77 2.99 -10.56
CA PRO A 13 9.68 3.69 -11.46
C PRO A 13 10.75 2.76 -12.04
N GLU A 14 11.40 3.21 -13.11
CA GLU A 14 12.29 2.38 -13.93
C GLU A 14 13.62 2.07 -13.24
N LYS A 15 14.18 3.03 -12.50
CA LYS A 15 15.51 2.90 -11.89
C LYS A 15 15.52 1.83 -10.80
N VAL A 16 16.23 0.75 -11.07
CA VAL A 16 16.50 -0.36 -10.14
C VAL A 16 17.72 -0.03 -9.28
N VAL A 17 17.60 -0.22 -7.98
CA VAL A 17 18.68 -0.05 -7.00
C VAL A 17 18.93 -1.37 -6.30
N GLU A 18 19.99 -2.05 -6.68
CA GLU A 18 20.41 -3.31 -6.06
C GLU A 18 21.03 -3.09 -4.67
N ASN A 19 21.07 -4.13 -3.84
CA ASN A 19 21.72 -4.05 -2.53
C ASN A 19 23.21 -3.64 -2.60
N ALA A 20 23.92 -4.04 -3.66
CA ALA A 20 25.33 -3.71 -3.87
C ALA A 20 25.58 -2.19 -3.96
N TYR A 21 24.57 -1.40 -4.34
CA TYR A 21 24.66 0.07 -4.40
C TYR A 21 25.13 0.68 -3.08
N PHE A 22 24.59 0.17 -1.96
CA PHE A 22 24.83 0.71 -0.62
C PHE A 22 26.22 0.36 -0.06
N GLU A 23 26.88 -0.67 -0.58
CA GLU A 23 28.17 -1.15 -0.06
C GLU A 23 29.29 -0.11 -0.22
N SER A 24 29.13 0.83 -1.14
CA SER A 24 30.12 1.89 -1.40
C SER A 24 30.13 3.03 -0.37
N PHE A 25 29.04 3.20 0.40
CA PHE A 25 28.91 4.32 1.35
C PHE A 25 28.30 3.92 2.71
N LEU A 26 27.88 2.67 2.90
CA LEU A 26 27.42 2.10 4.16
C LEU A 26 28.14 0.79 4.46
N GLU A 27 28.37 0.50 5.74
CA GLU A 27 28.92 -0.78 6.21
C GLU A 27 27.85 -1.90 6.09
N THR A 28 27.56 -2.36 4.89
CA THR A 28 26.51 -3.34 4.60
C THR A 28 26.96 -4.34 3.53
N SER A 29 26.13 -5.35 3.24
CA SER A 29 26.32 -6.30 2.14
C SER A 29 24.99 -6.82 1.62
N ASP A 30 24.95 -7.31 0.37
CA ASP A 30 23.76 -8.02 -0.15
C ASP A 30 23.30 -9.14 0.79
N GLU A 31 24.23 -9.98 1.27
CA GLU A 31 23.91 -11.10 2.15
C GLU A 31 23.19 -10.62 3.42
N TRP A 32 23.71 -9.56 4.04
CA TRP A 32 23.12 -9.03 5.27
C TRP A 32 21.75 -8.40 5.03
N ILE A 33 21.61 -7.55 4.01
CA ILE A 33 20.32 -6.92 3.68
C ILE A 33 19.27 -7.99 3.38
N SER A 34 19.61 -8.93 2.51
CA SER A 34 18.74 -10.03 2.10
C SER A 34 18.28 -10.87 3.28
N LYS A 35 19.20 -11.25 4.16
CA LYS A 35 18.90 -12.06 5.35
C LYS A 35 18.01 -11.32 6.34
N MET A 36 18.24 -10.02 6.54
CA MET A 36 17.55 -9.25 7.55
C MET A 36 16.17 -8.75 7.11
N THR A 37 15.95 -8.58 5.80
CA THR A 37 14.79 -7.90 5.23
C THR A 37 14.05 -8.68 4.16
N GLY A 38 14.74 -9.56 3.42
CA GLY A 38 14.24 -10.19 2.20
C GLY A 38 14.45 -9.34 0.93
N ILE A 39 14.89 -8.09 1.06
CA ILE A 39 15.06 -7.15 -0.07
C ILE A 39 16.29 -7.53 -0.89
N LYS A 40 16.16 -7.54 -2.21
CA LYS A 40 17.25 -7.72 -3.19
C LYS A 40 17.51 -6.44 -3.99
N GLU A 41 16.42 -5.81 -4.39
CA GLU A 41 16.42 -4.53 -5.09
C GLU A 41 15.23 -3.68 -4.64
N ARG A 42 15.26 -2.40 -5.01
CA ARG A 42 14.12 -1.48 -4.89
C ARG A 42 14.07 -0.56 -6.10
N ARG A 43 12.93 0.12 -6.29
CA ARG A 43 12.76 1.13 -7.35
C ARG A 43 12.84 2.51 -6.76
N TRP A 44 13.57 3.42 -7.39
CA TRP A 44 13.57 4.84 -7.03
C TRP A 44 13.09 5.68 -8.19
N ALA A 45 12.25 6.67 -7.90
CA ALA A 45 11.86 7.67 -8.87
C ALA A 45 13.08 8.55 -9.21
N ASP A 46 13.11 9.07 -10.43
CA ASP A 46 14.13 10.03 -10.83
C ASP A 46 13.90 11.39 -10.13
N GLU A 47 14.87 12.30 -10.26
CA GLU A 47 14.81 13.61 -9.59
C GLU A 47 13.61 14.45 -10.06
N ASP A 48 13.21 14.30 -11.32
CA ASP A 48 12.10 15.01 -11.96
C ASP A 48 10.75 14.27 -11.89
N GLU A 49 10.71 13.09 -11.29
CA GLU A 49 9.49 12.30 -11.09
C GLU A 49 9.04 12.35 -9.63
N GLU A 50 7.97 13.09 -9.32
CA GLU A 50 7.45 13.22 -7.96
C GLU A 50 6.34 12.19 -7.64
N THR A 51 5.88 12.17 -6.39
CA THR A 51 4.81 11.26 -5.94
C THR A 51 3.55 11.39 -6.81
N SER A 52 3.22 12.59 -7.28
CA SER A 52 2.09 12.81 -8.19
C SER A 52 2.26 12.19 -9.57
N ASP A 53 3.48 12.06 -10.09
CA ASP A 53 3.77 11.36 -11.34
C ASP A 53 3.55 9.85 -11.19
N LEU A 54 4.07 9.27 -10.12
CA LEU A 54 3.85 7.87 -9.78
C LEU A 54 2.34 7.58 -9.67
N ALA A 55 1.64 8.43 -8.92
CA ALA A 55 0.19 8.36 -8.71
C ALA A 55 -0.59 8.46 -10.04
N TYR A 56 -0.17 9.34 -10.95
CA TYR A 56 -0.78 9.51 -12.26
C TYR A 56 -0.69 8.23 -13.09
N GLN A 57 0.50 7.62 -13.17
CA GLN A 57 0.71 6.38 -13.94
C GLN A 57 -0.15 5.23 -13.43
N ALA A 58 -0.27 5.06 -12.11
CA ALA A 58 -1.13 4.04 -11.53
C ALA A 58 -2.62 4.33 -11.80
N SER A 59 -3.03 5.60 -11.70
CA SER A 59 -4.42 6.04 -11.89
C SER A 59 -4.94 5.82 -13.31
N VAL A 60 -4.13 6.17 -14.32
CA VAL A 60 -4.49 5.94 -15.74
C VAL A 60 -4.76 4.45 -15.98
N LYS A 61 -3.92 3.56 -15.44
CA LYS A 61 -4.11 2.11 -15.56
C LYS A 61 -5.38 1.64 -14.86
N ALA A 62 -5.68 2.14 -13.65
CA ALA A 62 -6.87 1.76 -12.90
C ALA A 62 -8.17 2.21 -13.59
N ILE A 63 -8.19 3.42 -14.16
CA ILE A 63 -9.33 3.94 -14.94
C ILE A 63 -9.56 3.11 -16.20
N ASN A 64 -8.48 2.82 -16.94
CA ASN A 64 -8.55 1.98 -18.15
C ASN A 64 -9.02 0.55 -17.82
N ASP A 65 -8.49 -0.06 -16.75
CA ASP A 65 -8.92 -1.39 -16.32
C ASP A 65 -10.39 -1.39 -15.86
N ALA A 66 -10.86 -0.31 -15.24
CA ALA A 66 -12.28 -0.15 -14.89
C ALA A 66 -13.20 -0.02 -16.12
N GLY A 67 -12.65 0.34 -17.29
CA GLY A 67 -13.42 0.54 -18.51
C GLY A 67 -14.36 1.75 -18.43
N ILE A 68 -13.94 2.81 -17.74
CA ILE A 68 -14.69 4.06 -17.59
C ILE A 68 -13.86 5.25 -18.10
N GLU A 69 -14.51 6.38 -18.34
CA GLU A 69 -13.83 7.62 -18.70
C GLU A 69 -13.37 8.38 -17.44
N PRO A 70 -12.32 9.22 -17.50
CA PRO A 70 -11.93 10.06 -16.37
C PRO A 70 -13.09 10.92 -15.83
N THR A 71 -14.00 11.35 -16.70
CA THR A 71 -15.18 12.15 -16.30
C THR A 71 -16.22 11.37 -15.48
N ASP A 72 -16.10 10.04 -15.40
CA ASP A 72 -16.97 9.20 -14.57
C ASP A 72 -16.48 9.10 -13.11
N ILE A 73 -15.31 9.65 -12.78
CA ILE A 73 -14.79 9.71 -11.41
C ILE A 73 -15.44 10.85 -10.64
N ASP A 74 -16.02 10.53 -9.48
CA ASP A 74 -16.81 11.44 -8.64
C ASP A 74 -16.04 11.96 -7.41
N MET A 75 -14.88 11.36 -7.10
CA MET A 75 -13.98 11.75 -6.01
C MET A 75 -12.58 11.14 -6.20
N ILE A 76 -11.55 11.83 -5.70
CA ILE A 76 -10.17 11.33 -5.64
C ILE A 76 -9.68 11.32 -4.19
N ILE A 77 -9.15 10.18 -3.73
CA ILE A 77 -8.48 10.05 -2.43
C ILE A 77 -7.08 9.50 -2.65
N VAL A 78 -6.04 10.27 -2.30
CA VAL A 78 -4.64 9.82 -2.39
C VAL A 78 -4.09 9.58 -0.99
N ALA A 79 -3.80 8.32 -0.68
CA ALA A 79 -3.02 7.93 0.47
C ALA A 79 -1.52 8.12 0.20
N THR A 80 -0.91 9.11 0.86
CA THR A 80 0.52 9.38 0.75
C THR A 80 1.06 10.02 2.01
N SER A 81 2.32 9.71 2.35
CA SER A 81 3.11 10.40 3.38
C SER A 81 4.20 11.29 2.77
N THR A 82 4.31 11.33 1.44
CA THR A 82 5.40 11.99 0.72
C THR A 82 4.89 12.80 -0.48
N GLY A 83 3.67 13.32 -0.37
CA GLY A 83 3.09 14.20 -1.37
C GLY A 83 4.03 15.36 -1.75
N ASP A 84 3.91 15.80 -3.00
CA ASP A 84 4.74 16.84 -3.61
C ASP A 84 4.71 18.12 -2.76
N PHE A 85 3.51 18.50 -2.30
CA PHE A 85 3.25 19.62 -1.42
C PHE A 85 2.16 19.25 -0.41
N PRO A 86 2.07 19.96 0.74
CA PRO A 86 0.90 19.89 1.60
C PRO A 86 -0.36 20.46 0.91
N PHE A 87 -0.17 21.50 0.09
CA PHE A 87 -1.19 22.06 -0.80
C PHE A 87 -0.50 22.77 -1.99
N PRO A 88 -1.01 22.64 -3.23
CA PRO A 88 -2.06 21.71 -3.67
C PRO A 88 -1.67 20.25 -3.42
N THR A 89 -2.65 19.40 -3.10
CA THR A 89 -2.42 17.99 -2.77
C THR A 89 -2.12 17.16 -4.03
N VAL A 90 -1.63 15.93 -3.87
CA VAL A 90 -1.46 15.00 -5.00
C VAL A 90 -2.81 14.74 -5.68
N ALA A 91 -3.88 14.58 -4.90
CA ALA A 91 -5.23 14.41 -5.42
C ALA A 91 -5.67 15.60 -6.30
N ASN A 92 -5.32 16.84 -5.93
CA ASN A 92 -5.65 18.03 -6.73
C ASN A 92 -4.86 18.04 -8.06
N ILE A 93 -3.59 17.64 -8.02
CA ILE A 93 -2.75 17.51 -9.23
C ILE A 93 -3.34 16.44 -10.16
N LEU A 94 -3.80 15.31 -9.62
CA LEU A 94 -4.45 14.26 -10.40
C LEU A 94 -5.77 14.73 -11.02
N GLN A 95 -6.59 15.49 -10.30
CA GLN A 95 -7.85 16.01 -10.82
C GLN A 95 -7.64 16.77 -12.13
N ASP A 96 -6.64 17.67 -12.18
CA ASP A 96 -6.27 18.42 -13.38
C ASP A 96 -5.64 17.52 -14.44
N ARG A 97 -4.59 16.76 -14.10
CA ARG A 97 -3.81 15.95 -15.05
C ARG A 97 -4.61 14.84 -15.73
N LEU A 98 -5.56 14.22 -15.02
CA LEU A 98 -6.42 13.17 -15.56
C LEU A 98 -7.62 13.74 -16.34
N GLY A 99 -7.85 15.05 -16.32
CA GLY A 99 -9.02 15.67 -16.95
C GLY A 99 -10.34 15.28 -16.28
N ILE A 100 -10.31 14.99 -14.98
CA ILE A 100 -11.51 14.65 -14.19
C ILE A 100 -12.34 15.92 -13.97
N GLY A 101 -13.65 15.79 -13.79
CA GLY A 101 -14.51 16.91 -13.41
C GLY A 101 -14.06 17.62 -12.12
N LYS A 102 -14.69 18.76 -11.79
CA LYS A 102 -14.40 19.53 -10.56
C LYS A 102 -14.99 18.85 -9.31
N VAL A 103 -14.48 17.66 -9.03
CA VAL A 103 -14.93 16.78 -7.95
C VAL A 103 -14.16 17.02 -6.65
N ALA A 104 -14.60 16.38 -5.57
CA ALA A 104 -13.83 16.39 -4.33
C ALA A 104 -12.52 15.62 -4.50
N SER A 105 -11.41 16.24 -4.11
CA SER A 105 -10.07 15.64 -4.15
C SER A 105 -9.32 15.94 -2.86
N MET A 106 -8.73 14.90 -2.24
CA MET A 106 -7.99 15.06 -0.99
C MET A 106 -6.88 14.02 -0.82
N ASP A 107 -5.83 14.41 -0.10
CA ASP A 107 -4.82 13.46 0.38
C ASP A 107 -5.19 12.99 1.80
N GLN A 108 -4.85 11.74 2.11
CA GLN A 108 -5.11 11.12 3.41
C GLN A 108 -3.83 10.50 3.97
N LEU A 109 -3.50 10.83 5.22
CA LEU A 109 -2.27 10.38 5.87
C LEU A 109 -2.59 9.31 6.92
N ALA A 110 -2.15 8.08 6.68
CA ALA A 110 -2.07 7.01 7.68
C ALA A 110 -0.86 6.11 7.42
N ALA A 111 0.26 6.74 7.02
CA ALA A 111 1.53 6.09 6.68
C ALA A 111 1.32 4.88 5.75
N CYS A 112 2.06 3.79 5.96
CA CYS A 112 1.96 2.59 5.14
C CYS A 112 0.59 1.89 5.20
N SER A 113 -0.28 2.25 6.15
CA SER A 113 -1.67 1.76 6.21
C SER A 113 -2.64 2.59 5.35
N GLY A 114 -2.15 3.69 4.77
CA GLY A 114 -2.94 4.71 4.08
C GLY A 114 -3.85 4.17 2.99
N PHE A 115 -3.36 3.24 2.15
CA PHE A 115 -4.15 2.71 1.04
C PHE A 115 -5.43 2.01 1.53
N MET A 116 -5.35 1.18 2.56
CA MET A 116 -6.53 0.52 3.14
C MET A 116 -7.47 1.54 3.79
N TYR A 117 -6.90 2.49 4.53
CA TYR A 117 -7.64 3.60 5.12
C TYR A 117 -8.45 4.40 4.07
N ALA A 118 -7.84 4.70 2.92
CA ALA A 118 -8.48 5.40 1.83
C ALA A 118 -9.54 4.53 1.11
N MET A 119 -9.28 3.23 0.89
CA MET A 119 -10.26 2.30 0.32
C MET A 119 -11.53 2.21 1.19
N ILE A 120 -11.38 2.11 2.51
CA ILE A 120 -12.52 2.03 3.42
C ILE A 120 -13.29 3.35 3.48
N ASN A 121 -12.60 4.49 3.43
CA ASN A 121 -13.26 5.79 3.34
C ASN A 121 -14.07 5.92 2.03
N ALA A 122 -13.48 5.55 0.89
CA ALA A 122 -14.18 5.50 -0.39
C ALA A 122 -15.41 4.58 -0.34
N LYS A 123 -15.30 3.41 0.31
CA LYS A 123 -16.43 2.51 0.53
C LYS A 123 -17.60 3.23 1.21
N GLN A 124 -17.34 4.03 2.25
CA GLN A 124 -18.41 4.74 2.96
C GLN A 124 -19.12 5.75 2.06
N PHE A 125 -18.37 6.49 1.24
CA PHE A 125 -18.94 7.44 0.28
C PHE A 125 -19.79 6.75 -0.78
N VAL A 126 -19.33 5.63 -1.35
CA VAL A 126 -20.13 4.86 -2.32
C VAL A 126 -21.42 4.32 -1.66
N GLN A 127 -21.33 3.82 -0.42
CA GLN A 127 -22.49 3.30 0.32
C GLN A 127 -23.57 4.35 0.64
N SER A 128 -23.23 5.64 0.64
CA SER A 128 -24.22 6.72 0.79
C SER A 128 -25.19 6.79 -0.40
N GLY A 129 -24.78 6.29 -1.58
CA GLY A 129 -25.52 6.41 -2.83
C GLY A 129 -25.21 7.66 -3.66
N ASP A 130 -24.45 8.61 -3.10
CA ASP A 130 -24.11 9.87 -3.78
C ASP A 130 -22.87 9.77 -4.70
N TYR A 131 -22.05 8.71 -4.53
CA TYR A 131 -20.82 8.49 -5.29
C TYR A 131 -20.85 7.11 -5.97
N LYS A 132 -20.43 7.04 -7.23
CA LYS A 132 -20.44 5.80 -8.03
C LYS A 132 -19.04 5.28 -8.32
N ASN A 133 -18.11 6.15 -8.67
CA ASN A 133 -16.72 5.78 -8.93
C ASN A 133 -15.77 6.71 -8.17
N ILE A 134 -15.00 6.16 -7.24
CA ILE A 134 -14.00 6.91 -6.48
C ILE A 134 -12.62 6.38 -6.83
N LEU A 135 -11.74 7.25 -7.30
CA LEU A 135 -10.34 6.91 -7.53
C LEU A 135 -9.59 6.95 -6.18
N VAL A 136 -9.07 5.80 -5.76
CA VAL A 136 -8.24 5.67 -4.56
C VAL A 136 -6.83 5.31 -4.98
N VAL A 137 -5.84 6.08 -4.52
CA VAL A 137 -4.43 5.88 -4.85
C VAL A 137 -3.62 5.71 -3.57
N GLY A 138 -2.68 4.77 -3.54
CA GLY A 138 -1.61 4.70 -2.56
C GLY A 138 -0.29 4.97 -3.26
N ALA A 139 0.39 6.07 -2.94
CA ALA A 139 1.62 6.48 -3.62
C ALA A 139 2.62 7.08 -2.64
N ASP A 140 3.88 6.69 -2.76
CA ASP A 140 4.96 7.26 -1.97
C ASP A 140 6.29 7.28 -2.73
N LYS A 141 7.02 8.40 -2.61
CA LYS A 141 8.43 8.57 -2.99
C LYS A 141 9.25 8.65 -1.70
N LEU A 142 9.46 7.51 -1.05
CA LEU A 142 10.18 7.42 0.23
C LEU A 142 11.67 7.72 0.10
N SER A 143 12.26 7.55 -1.09
CA SER A 143 13.63 7.96 -1.39
C SER A 143 13.90 9.42 -0.98
N LYS A 144 12.92 10.31 -1.18
CA LYS A 144 12.98 11.74 -0.80
C LYS A 144 13.24 11.95 0.70
N ILE A 145 12.63 11.14 1.55
CA ILE A 145 12.68 11.25 3.02
C ILE A 145 13.57 10.20 3.69
N THR A 146 14.34 9.43 2.91
CA THR A 146 15.30 8.45 3.44
C THR A 146 16.58 9.14 3.90
N ASP A 147 17.10 8.73 5.07
CA ASP A 147 18.44 9.10 5.53
C ASP A 147 19.47 8.09 4.99
N TYR A 148 20.24 8.51 3.98
CA TYR A 148 21.24 7.65 3.35
C TYR A 148 22.50 7.42 4.18
N THR A 149 22.63 8.08 5.34
CA THR A 149 23.71 7.83 6.29
C THR A 149 23.34 6.79 7.35
N ASP A 150 22.05 6.53 7.55
CA ASP A 150 21.56 5.50 8.46
C ASP A 150 21.34 4.18 7.72
N ARG A 151 22.27 3.24 7.91
CA ARG A 151 22.19 1.89 7.35
C ARG A 151 20.86 1.18 7.67
N SER A 152 20.25 1.45 8.82
CA SER A 152 19.06 0.73 9.27
C SER A 152 17.79 1.09 8.47
N THR A 153 17.77 2.26 7.86
CA THR A 153 16.62 2.77 7.06
C THR A 153 16.96 2.92 5.58
N ALA A 154 18.19 3.33 5.22
CA ALA A 154 18.62 3.58 3.83
C ALA A 154 18.34 2.42 2.86
N ILE A 155 18.46 1.19 3.36
CA ILE A 155 18.29 -0.04 2.58
C ILE A 155 16.83 -0.47 2.42
N LEU A 156 15.89 0.12 3.16
CA LEU A 156 14.54 -0.43 3.29
C LEU A 156 13.60 0.09 2.22
N PHE A 157 13.73 1.36 1.85
CA PHE A 157 12.65 2.09 1.21
C PHE A 157 12.82 2.20 -0.30
N GLY A 158 11.71 1.98 -1.00
CA GLY A 158 11.54 2.23 -2.42
C GLY A 158 10.36 3.17 -2.68
N ASP A 159 10.16 3.45 -3.96
CA ASP A 159 9.13 4.35 -4.45
C ASP A 159 8.12 3.59 -5.32
N GLY A 160 6.89 4.10 -5.40
CA GLY A 160 5.89 3.57 -6.31
C GLY A 160 4.48 4.08 -6.04
N ALA A 161 3.53 3.56 -6.82
CA ALA A 161 2.12 3.85 -6.68
C ALA A 161 1.24 2.66 -7.08
N GLY A 162 0.06 2.62 -6.48
CA GLY A 162 -1.04 1.76 -6.88
C GLY A 162 -2.37 2.50 -6.79
N ALA A 163 -3.31 2.18 -7.65
CA ALA A 163 -4.61 2.82 -7.71
C ALA A 163 -5.72 1.80 -7.94
N VAL A 164 -6.90 2.10 -7.39
CA VAL A 164 -8.13 1.36 -7.63
C VAL A 164 -9.29 2.31 -7.87
N VAL A 165 -10.23 1.91 -8.70
CA VAL A 165 -11.55 2.54 -8.79
C VAL A 165 -12.48 1.78 -7.86
N ILE A 166 -12.93 2.42 -6.77
CA ILE A 166 -13.92 1.86 -5.84
C ILE A 166 -15.33 2.22 -6.31
N GLY A 167 -16.21 1.24 -6.39
CA GLY A 167 -17.60 1.42 -6.80
C GLY A 167 -18.45 0.18 -6.55
N GLU A 168 -19.69 0.19 -7.05
CA GLU A 168 -20.58 -0.97 -6.97
C GLU A 168 -20.03 -2.14 -7.81
N VAL A 169 -20.12 -3.36 -7.25
CA VAL A 169 -19.70 -4.62 -7.87
C VAL A 169 -20.79 -5.68 -7.79
N SER A 170 -20.62 -6.79 -8.52
CA SER A 170 -21.61 -7.88 -8.55
C SER A 170 -21.86 -8.51 -7.17
N GLU A 171 -22.99 -9.23 -7.07
CA GLU A 171 -23.40 -9.88 -5.82
C GLU A 171 -22.30 -10.79 -5.25
N GLY A 172 -22.03 -10.63 -3.95
CA GLY A 172 -21.02 -11.40 -3.23
C GLY A 172 -19.58 -10.91 -3.39
N ARG A 173 -19.26 -10.03 -4.35
CA ARG A 173 -17.90 -9.50 -4.53
C ARG A 173 -17.64 -8.24 -3.70
N GLY A 174 -16.39 -7.79 -3.69
CA GLY A 174 -15.97 -6.55 -3.05
C GLY A 174 -15.55 -6.70 -1.60
N ILE A 175 -15.57 -5.60 -0.86
CA ILE A 175 -15.04 -5.50 0.51
C ILE A 175 -16.00 -6.17 1.48
N LEU A 176 -15.63 -7.37 1.94
CA LEU A 176 -16.43 -8.21 2.83
C LEU A 176 -16.36 -7.72 4.28
N SER A 177 -15.17 -7.36 4.74
CA SER A 177 -14.93 -6.86 6.10
C SER A 177 -13.67 -6.00 6.15
N TYR A 178 -13.51 -5.26 7.24
CA TYR A 178 -12.30 -4.49 7.49
C TYR A 178 -12.07 -4.25 8.98
N GLU A 179 -10.84 -3.87 9.29
CA GLU A 179 -10.41 -3.35 10.57
C GLU A 179 -9.45 -2.19 10.34
N LEU A 180 -9.68 -1.06 11.00
CA LEU A 180 -8.77 0.07 11.03
C LEU A 180 -8.49 0.43 12.48
N GLY A 181 -7.27 0.84 12.79
CA GLY A 181 -6.93 1.35 14.11
C GLY A 181 -5.63 2.12 14.16
N SER A 182 -5.39 2.74 15.31
CA SER A 182 -4.20 3.53 15.60
C SER A 182 -3.89 3.53 17.09
N ASP A 183 -2.61 3.68 17.43
CA ASP A 183 -2.10 3.84 18.80
C ASP A 183 -0.95 4.87 18.79
N GLY A 184 -1.29 6.09 19.22
CA GLY A 184 -0.37 7.23 19.26
C GLY A 184 0.82 7.06 20.20
N SER A 185 0.75 6.13 21.16
CA SER A 185 1.83 5.90 22.11
C SER A 185 3.10 5.33 21.45
N GLY A 186 2.98 4.76 20.25
CA GLY A 186 4.12 4.26 19.47
C GLY A 186 4.71 5.27 18.47
N GLY A 187 4.23 6.51 18.44
CA GLY A 187 4.68 7.52 17.45
C GLY A 187 6.18 7.82 17.52
N GLU A 188 6.79 7.75 18.71
CA GLU A 188 8.23 7.94 18.89
C GLU A 188 9.09 6.86 18.21
N TYR A 189 8.52 5.70 17.88
CA TYR A 189 9.24 4.59 17.27
C TYR A 189 9.34 4.70 15.75
N LEU A 190 8.48 5.49 15.09
CA LEU A 190 8.50 5.69 13.65
C LEU A 190 7.83 7.01 13.29
N TYR A 191 8.65 8.00 12.95
CA TYR A 191 8.21 9.35 12.61
C TYR A 191 9.12 10.01 11.57
N LEU A 192 8.65 11.10 10.96
CA LEU A 192 9.47 11.99 10.15
C LEU A 192 10.14 13.00 11.07
N ASN A 193 11.46 12.95 11.18
CA ASN A 193 12.21 13.85 12.05
C ASN A 193 12.05 15.31 11.57
N PRO A 194 11.49 16.22 12.40
CA PRO A 194 11.23 17.59 12.00
C PRO A 194 12.50 18.42 11.78
N GLU A 195 13.65 18.00 12.31
CA GLU A 195 14.91 18.75 12.19
C GLU A 195 15.58 18.56 10.82
N ASN A 196 15.52 17.34 10.26
CA ASN A 196 16.20 17.00 9.01
C ASN A 196 15.25 16.50 7.90
N GLY A 197 13.96 16.34 8.19
CA GLY A 197 12.97 15.84 7.25
C GLY A 197 13.20 14.39 6.82
N LYS A 198 13.88 13.58 7.64
CA LYS A 198 14.20 12.17 7.34
C LYS A 198 13.45 11.20 8.25
N ILE A 199 13.19 10.00 7.75
CA ILE A 199 12.56 8.93 8.53
C ILE A 199 13.48 8.55 9.69
N PHE A 200 12.95 8.60 10.91
CA PHE A 200 13.55 7.96 12.07
C PHE A 200 12.80 6.66 12.38
N MET A 201 13.52 5.60 12.73
CA MET A 201 12.91 4.32 13.11
C MET A 201 13.64 3.62 14.24
N ASN A 202 12.92 3.29 15.31
CA ASN A 202 13.34 2.27 16.27
C ASN A 202 12.89 0.89 15.77
N GLY A 203 13.72 0.26 14.95
CA GLY A 203 13.37 -1.00 14.27
C GLY A 203 12.98 -2.15 15.20
N ARG A 204 13.47 -2.18 16.45
CA ARG A 204 13.13 -3.23 17.41
C ARG A 204 11.69 -3.12 17.89
N GLU A 205 11.26 -1.92 18.30
CA GLU A 205 9.91 -1.71 18.80
C GLU A 205 8.89 -1.76 17.66
N VAL A 206 9.24 -1.23 16.48
CA VAL A 206 8.44 -1.37 15.26
C VAL A 206 8.23 -2.84 14.89
N PHE A 207 9.29 -3.65 14.91
CA PHE A 207 9.19 -5.08 14.60
C PHE A 207 8.24 -5.81 15.58
N LYS A 208 8.38 -5.57 16.89
CA LYS A 208 7.52 -6.19 17.92
C LYS A 208 6.05 -5.81 17.74
N PHE A 209 5.78 -4.54 17.44
CA PHE A 209 4.43 -4.07 17.17
C PHE A 209 3.86 -4.75 15.92
N ALA A 210 4.62 -4.72 14.82
CA ALA A 210 4.20 -5.25 13.52
C ALA A 210 3.83 -6.74 13.57
N VAL A 211 4.68 -7.59 14.16
CA VAL A 211 4.42 -9.04 14.25
C VAL A 211 3.16 -9.38 15.04
N ARG A 212 2.80 -8.53 16.01
CA ARG A 212 1.57 -8.69 16.79
C ARG A 212 0.36 -8.19 16.00
N ILE A 213 0.40 -6.93 15.58
CA ILE A 213 -0.79 -6.26 15.01
C ILE A 213 -1.18 -6.82 13.65
N MET A 214 -0.22 -7.24 12.81
CA MET A 214 -0.56 -7.81 11.51
C MET A 214 -1.27 -9.16 11.66
N GLY A 215 -0.89 -9.98 12.62
CA GLY A 215 -1.59 -11.24 12.91
C GLY A 215 -2.98 -11.00 13.51
N GLU A 216 -3.09 -10.10 14.50
CA GLU A 216 -4.36 -9.75 15.14
C GLU A 216 -5.36 -9.15 14.15
N ALA A 217 -4.97 -8.11 13.40
CA ALA A 217 -5.85 -7.42 12.46
C ALA A 217 -6.30 -8.33 11.31
N SER A 218 -5.42 -9.20 10.79
CA SER A 218 -5.78 -10.17 9.75
C SER A 218 -6.83 -11.16 10.24
N ASN A 219 -6.60 -11.76 11.41
CA ASN A 219 -7.54 -12.71 12.01
C ASN A 219 -8.89 -12.04 12.32
N ASN A 220 -8.88 -10.81 12.84
CA ASN A 220 -10.10 -10.07 13.12
C ASN A 220 -10.89 -9.76 11.84
N ALA A 221 -10.22 -9.33 10.76
CA ALA A 221 -10.89 -9.06 9.48
C ALA A 221 -11.50 -10.35 8.90
N VAL A 222 -10.77 -11.46 8.89
CA VAL A 222 -11.26 -12.76 8.43
C VAL A 222 -12.47 -13.24 9.23
N ALA A 223 -12.39 -13.17 10.56
CA ALA A 223 -13.50 -13.52 11.44
C ALA A 223 -14.74 -12.62 11.20
N LYS A 224 -14.56 -11.30 11.00
CA LYS A 224 -15.64 -10.37 10.66
C LYS A 224 -16.30 -10.66 9.30
N ALA A 225 -15.59 -11.31 8.38
CA ALA A 225 -16.14 -11.79 7.12
C ALA A 225 -16.87 -13.14 7.26
N ASN A 226 -16.86 -13.74 8.45
CA ASN A 226 -17.33 -15.11 8.72
C ASN A 226 -16.64 -16.16 7.84
N LEU A 227 -15.33 -15.99 7.66
CA LEU A 227 -14.47 -16.90 6.91
C LEU A 227 -13.45 -17.56 7.82
N GLU A 228 -12.91 -18.69 7.37
CA GLU A 228 -11.82 -19.42 7.99
C GLU A 228 -10.53 -19.27 7.16
N PRO A 229 -9.34 -19.55 7.72
CA PRO A 229 -8.07 -19.45 6.98
C PRO A 229 -8.03 -20.24 5.66
N ASN A 230 -8.77 -21.35 5.58
CA ASN A 230 -8.84 -22.17 4.37
C ASN A 230 -9.63 -21.52 3.22
N ASP A 231 -10.49 -20.54 3.53
CA ASP A 231 -11.28 -19.80 2.54
C ASP A 231 -10.47 -18.66 1.90
N ILE A 232 -9.26 -18.37 2.40
CA ILE A 232 -8.40 -17.31 1.88
C ILE A 232 -7.58 -17.86 0.72
N ASP A 233 -7.69 -17.25 -0.45
CA ASP A 233 -6.93 -17.64 -1.64
C ASP A 233 -5.58 -16.93 -1.70
N MET A 234 -5.52 -15.68 -1.24
CA MET A 234 -4.28 -14.90 -1.23
C MET A 234 -4.19 -13.96 -0.03
N PHE A 235 -3.04 -13.94 0.61
CA PHE A 235 -2.67 -13.00 1.67
C PHE A 235 -1.66 -12.00 1.12
N VAL A 236 -2.03 -10.72 1.19
CA VAL A 236 -1.24 -9.62 0.65
C VAL A 236 -0.89 -8.66 1.78
N PRO A 237 0.13 -9.00 2.60
CA PRO A 237 0.59 -8.11 3.64
C PRO A 237 1.33 -6.90 3.06
N HIS A 238 1.44 -5.83 3.84
CA HIS A 238 2.40 -4.77 3.62
C HIS A 238 3.83 -5.33 3.59
N GLN A 239 4.53 -5.05 2.48
CA GLN A 239 5.84 -5.57 2.11
C GLN A 239 6.97 -4.78 2.79
N ALA A 240 7.07 -4.87 4.12
CA ALA A 240 8.08 -4.15 4.89
C ALA A 240 9.34 -4.97 5.20
N ASN A 241 9.14 -6.24 5.56
CA ASN A 241 10.20 -7.15 5.98
C ASN A 241 9.67 -8.58 5.94
N ILE A 242 10.38 -9.48 5.25
CA ILE A 242 9.93 -10.87 5.07
C ILE A 242 9.68 -11.60 6.40
N ARG A 243 10.42 -11.29 7.46
CA ARG A 243 10.25 -11.92 8.78
C ARG A 243 8.95 -11.47 9.47
N ILE A 244 8.54 -10.22 9.27
CA ILE A 244 7.26 -9.72 9.76
C ILE A 244 6.12 -10.41 9.01
N MET A 245 6.24 -10.47 7.68
CA MET A 245 5.24 -11.08 6.80
C MET A 245 5.03 -12.56 7.14
N GLU A 246 6.11 -13.33 7.29
CA GLU A 246 6.04 -14.75 7.68
C GLU A 246 5.40 -14.93 9.06
N SER A 247 5.73 -14.07 10.05
CA SER A 247 5.10 -14.15 11.37
C SER A 247 3.59 -13.87 11.31
N ALA A 248 3.16 -12.92 10.48
CA ALA A 248 1.73 -12.65 10.25
C ALA A 248 1.05 -13.82 9.55
N ARG A 249 1.69 -14.41 8.53
CA ARG A 249 1.20 -15.60 7.81
C ARG A 249 1.00 -16.79 8.74
N GLU A 250 1.97 -17.08 9.60
CA GLU A 250 1.89 -18.19 10.56
C GLU A 250 0.75 -17.99 11.55
N ARG A 251 0.55 -16.76 12.04
CA ARG A 251 -0.57 -16.41 12.94
C ARG A 251 -1.94 -16.50 12.26
N LEU A 252 -2.01 -16.22 10.96
CA LEU A 252 -3.22 -16.37 10.15
C LEU A 252 -3.48 -17.83 9.77
N GLY A 253 -2.47 -18.71 9.83
CA GLY A 253 -2.63 -20.13 9.61
C GLY A 253 -2.72 -20.54 8.13
N ILE A 254 -2.19 -19.72 7.22
CA ILE A 254 -2.25 -19.98 5.77
C ILE A 254 -0.93 -20.54 5.21
N PRO A 255 -0.95 -21.34 4.13
CA PRO A 255 0.26 -21.85 3.48
C PRO A 255 1.17 -20.75 2.91
N LYS A 256 2.47 -21.04 2.76
CA LYS A 256 3.46 -20.07 2.27
C LYS A 256 3.19 -19.61 0.85
N GLU A 257 2.73 -20.53 0.00
CA GLU A 257 2.37 -20.30 -1.40
C GLU A 257 1.17 -19.37 -1.58
N LYS A 258 0.34 -19.18 -0.54
CA LYS A 258 -0.78 -18.25 -0.52
C LYS A 258 -0.40 -16.85 0.00
N MET A 259 0.87 -16.59 0.31
CA MET A 259 1.34 -15.25 0.68
C MET A 259 2.05 -14.59 -0.49
N SER A 260 1.59 -13.40 -0.89
CA SER A 260 2.30 -12.59 -1.88
C SER A 260 3.57 -11.99 -1.28
N VAL A 261 4.67 -12.10 -2.03
CA VAL A 261 5.98 -11.57 -1.67
C VAL A 261 6.54 -10.79 -2.85
N SER A 262 6.69 -9.49 -2.66
CA SER A 262 7.29 -8.56 -3.62
C SER A 262 8.31 -7.60 -2.97
N VAL A 263 8.51 -7.72 -1.65
CA VAL A 263 9.53 -6.98 -0.88
C VAL A 263 10.95 -7.19 -1.43
N ASP A 264 11.20 -8.33 -2.08
CA ASP A 264 12.47 -8.64 -2.73
C ASP A 264 12.78 -7.69 -3.89
N LYS A 265 11.77 -7.18 -4.60
CA LYS A 265 11.91 -6.32 -5.79
C LYS A 265 11.67 -4.84 -5.54
N PHE A 266 10.82 -4.52 -4.57
CA PHE A 266 10.37 -3.14 -4.35
C PHE A 266 10.87 -2.54 -3.04
N GLY A 267 11.38 -3.36 -2.11
CA GLY A 267 11.55 -2.93 -0.73
C GLY A 267 10.21 -2.53 -0.11
N ASN A 268 10.28 -1.63 0.87
CA ASN A 268 9.11 -1.01 1.47
C ASN A 268 8.72 0.26 0.70
N THR A 269 7.56 0.26 0.08
CA THR A 269 7.00 1.38 -0.69
C THR A 269 5.79 2.03 0.00
N SER A 270 5.69 1.91 1.32
CA SER A 270 4.62 2.50 2.16
C SER A 270 3.22 2.22 1.59
N ALA A 271 2.44 3.24 1.20
CA ALA A 271 1.05 3.08 0.75
C ALA A 271 0.94 2.34 -0.58
N ALA A 272 2.00 2.34 -1.41
CA ALA A 272 2.04 1.62 -2.68
C ALA A 272 2.36 0.11 -2.53
N SER A 273 2.70 -0.32 -1.32
CA SER A 273 3.25 -1.66 -1.07
C SER A 273 2.26 -2.79 -1.33
N ILE A 274 1.05 -2.70 -0.75
CA ILE A 274 0.00 -3.70 -1.00
C ILE A 274 -0.38 -3.73 -2.48
N PRO A 275 -0.70 -2.60 -3.15
CA PRO A 275 -1.10 -2.67 -4.54
C PRO A 275 0.03 -3.14 -5.48
N LEU A 276 1.30 -2.78 -5.27
CA LEU A 276 2.39 -3.36 -6.09
C LEU A 276 2.46 -4.90 -5.97
N SER A 277 2.19 -5.43 -4.77
CA SER A 277 2.12 -6.87 -4.56
C SER A 277 0.90 -7.50 -5.25
N ILE A 278 -0.27 -6.83 -5.22
CA ILE A 278 -1.47 -7.27 -5.99
C ILE A 278 -1.15 -7.31 -7.49
N ALA A 279 -0.49 -6.27 -8.02
CA ALA A 279 -0.13 -6.21 -9.43
C ALA A 279 0.74 -7.39 -9.86
N GLN A 280 1.73 -7.76 -9.03
CA GLN A 280 2.57 -8.92 -9.29
C GLN A 280 1.77 -10.22 -9.36
N GLU A 281 0.84 -10.45 -8.42
CA GLU A 281 0.07 -11.70 -8.42
C GLU A 281 -1.01 -11.75 -9.51
N LEU A 282 -1.55 -10.60 -9.94
CA LEU A 282 -2.40 -10.51 -11.13
C LEU A 282 -1.63 -10.85 -12.41
N GLU A 283 -0.44 -10.27 -12.60
CA GLU A 283 0.43 -10.54 -13.76
C GLU A 283 0.85 -12.03 -13.81
N ASN A 284 1.11 -12.62 -12.64
CA ASN A 284 1.44 -14.04 -12.52
C ASN A 284 0.21 -14.98 -12.59
N GLY A 285 -1.01 -14.44 -12.76
CA GLY A 285 -2.24 -15.23 -12.84
C GLY A 285 -2.62 -15.97 -11.55
N LYS A 286 -2.14 -15.51 -10.40
CA LYS A 286 -2.43 -16.08 -9.07
C LYS A 286 -3.61 -15.44 -8.35
N ILE A 287 -4.00 -14.23 -8.74
CA ILE A 287 -5.27 -13.61 -8.34
C ILE A 287 -6.20 -13.66 -9.54
N LYS A 288 -7.43 -14.13 -9.31
CA LYS A 288 -8.51 -14.23 -10.29
C LYS A 288 -9.81 -13.70 -9.70
N ASP A 289 -10.78 -13.47 -10.57
CA ASP A 289 -12.15 -13.20 -10.15
C ASP A 289 -12.65 -14.27 -9.16
N ASP A 290 -13.37 -13.80 -8.15
CA ASP A 290 -13.94 -14.56 -7.03
C ASP A 290 -12.96 -15.07 -5.96
N ASP A 291 -11.64 -14.91 -6.16
CA ASP A 291 -10.65 -15.20 -5.11
C ASP A 291 -10.86 -14.29 -3.89
N VAL A 292 -10.68 -14.85 -2.69
CA VAL A 292 -10.71 -14.09 -1.43
C VAL A 292 -9.31 -13.68 -1.03
N LEU A 293 -9.10 -12.37 -0.97
CA LEU A 293 -7.86 -11.74 -0.56
C LEU A 293 -7.97 -11.18 0.85
N VAL A 294 -6.89 -11.30 1.63
CA VAL A 294 -6.72 -10.60 2.90
C VAL A 294 -5.54 -9.63 2.79
N LEU A 295 -5.85 -8.35 2.88
CA LEU A 295 -4.89 -7.26 2.91
C LEU A 295 -4.62 -6.90 4.38
N VAL A 296 -3.36 -6.65 4.75
CA VAL A 296 -3.04 -6.15 6.09
C VAL A 296 -1.78 -5.31 6.07
N GLY A 297 -1.72 -4.28 6.91
CA GLY A 297 -0.54 -3.45 7.06
C GLY A 297 -0.52 -2.66 8.36
N PHE A 298 0.64 -2.11 8.66
CA PHE A 298 0.89 -1.21 9.78
C PHE A 298 1.74 -0.04 9.29
N GLY A 299 1.73 1.09 10.00
CA GLY A 299 2.52 2.27 9.63
C GLY A 299 2.87 3.14 10.85
N GLY A 300 3.67 4.19 10.60
CA GLY A 300 3.98 5.22 11.59
C GLY A 300 2.72 5.92 12.11
N GLY A 301 2.73 6.32 13.39
CA GLY A 301 1.52 6.79 14.08
C GLY A 301 1.40 6.31 15.53
N LEU A 302 1.33 5.01 15.83
CA LEU A 302 1.27 3.88 14.88
C LEU A 302 -0.14 3.67 14.35
N THR A 303 -0.27 3.23 13.10
CA THR A 303 -1.55 2.90 12.44
C THR A 303 -1.54 1.46 11.96
N TRP A 304 -2.72 0.87 11.76
CA TRP A 304 -2.88 -0.41 11.07
C TRP A 304 -4.21 -0.49 10.33
N GLY A 305 -4.26 -1.38 9.34
CA GLY A 305 -5.48 -1.74 8.64
C GLY A 305 -5.46 -3.19 8.20
N ALA A 306 -6.63 -3.80 8.10
CA ALA A 306 -6.86 -5.07 7.42
C ALA A 306 -8.16 -5.03 6.64
N VAL A 307 -8.19 -5.66 5.46
CA VAL A 307 -9.36 -5.70 4.57
C VAL A 307 -9.49 -7.10 3.99
N THR A 308 -10.64 -7.74 4.16
CA THR A 308 -10.99 -8.95 3.43
C THR A 308 -11.83 -8.57 2.22
N ILE A 309 -11.38 -8.95 1.02
CA ILE A 309 -12.00 -8.58 -0.24
C ILE A 309 -12.16 -9.79 -1.14
N ARG A 310 -13.32 -9.94 -1.77
CA ARG A 310 -13.51 -10.89 -2.87
C ARG A 310 -13.27 -10.18 -4.19
N TRP A 311 -12.33 -10.67 -4.99
CA TRP A 311 -11.86 -10.02 -6.21
C TRP A 311 -12.89 -10.08 -7.34
N GLY A 312 -12.90 -9.05 -8.20
CA GLY A 312 -13.74 -8.96 -9.38
C GLY A 312 -14.75 -7.80 -9.34
N LYS A 313 -15.21 -7.45 -10.54
CA LYS A 313 -16.21 -6.40 -10.81
C LYS A 313 -17.62 -6.89 -10.58
#